data_AF-B9M6B4-F1
#
_entry.id   AF-B9M6B4-F1
#
_cell.length_a   1.000
_cell.length_b   1.000
_cell.length_c   1.000
_cell.angle_alpha   90.00
_cell.angle_beta   90.00
_cell.angle_gamma   90.00
#
_symmetry.space_group_name_H-M   'P 1'
#
loop_
_entity.id
_entity.type
_entity.pdbx_description
1 polymer ?
#
loop_
_entity_poly.entity_id
_entity_poly.type
_entity_poly.pdbx_seq_one_letter_code
_entity_poly.pdbx_strand_id
1 'polypeptide(L)'
;MGKGKEVDYNTVRILELCRDVELHGAEIYRYFSEIFANDPMISNLWFKTYQEELNHAHQFVMAINMRKENIVQSVKIDLYSAQNMLKVIQSIYDSVRKNRPTILDAFRSAIKLEEKLADMHMHAISEFTDQSLKALFKALMNADKEHVETLRNAYTSLLKVNV
;
A
#
# COMPACT_ATOMS: atom_id res chain seq x y z
N MET A 1 -22.93 33.88 11.47
CA MET A 1 -21.79 33.80 10.52
C MET A 1 -21.06 32.50 10.76
N GLY A 2 -21.33 31.48 9.93
CA GLY A 2 -20.56 30.23 9.99
C GLY A 2 -19.14 30.51 9.53
N LYS A 3 -18.15 30.25 10.38
CA LYS A 3 -16.75 30.24 9.96
C LYS A 3 -16.65 29.24 8.80
N GLY A 4 -16.21 29.70 7.63
CA GLY A 4 -15.92 28.82 6.51
C GLY A 4 -15.00 27.71 7.00
N LYS A 5 -15.41 26.44 6.81
CA LYS A 5 -14.58 25.30 7.17
C LYS A 5 -13.40 25.27 6.20
N GLU A 6 -12.21 25.45 6.74
CA GLU A 6 -10.95 25.47 5.99
C GLU A 6 -10.53 24.03 5.67
N VAL A 7 -10.18 23.77 4.40
CA VAL A 7 -9.73 22.45 3.96
C VAL A 7 -8.37 22.15 4.60
N ASP A 8 -8.23 20.99 5.22
CA ASP A 8 -6.96 20.52 5.76
C ASP A 8 -6.04 20.00 4.64
N TYR A 9 -5.32 20.94 4.02
CA TYR A 9 -4.39 20.64 2.94
C TYR A 9 -3.27 19.67 3.34
N ASN A 10 -2.89 19.62 4.62
CA ASN A 10 -1.86 18.68 5.09
C ASN A 10 -2.39 17.25 5.11
N THR A 11 -3.59 17.05 5.65
CA THR A 11 -4.25 15.74 5.62
C THR A 11 -4.48 15.27 4.19
N VAL A 12 -4.99 16.13 3.31
CA VAL A 12 -5.19 15.78 1.89
C VAL A 12 -3.87 15.35 1.25
N ARG A 13 -2.78 16.08 1.50
CA ARG A 13 -1.46 15.74 0.96
C ARG A 13 -0.96 14.38 1.45
N ILE A 14 -1.20 14.03 2.71
CA ILE A 14 -0.81 12.73 3.26
C ILE A 14 -1.59 11.60 2.60
N LEU A 15 -2.91 11.75 2.45
CA LEU A 15 -3.74 10.75 1.77
C LEU A 15 -3.33 10.59 0.29
N GLU A 16 -2.92 11.66 -0.39
CA GLU A 16 -2.34 11.59 -1.74
C GLU A 16 -1.04 10.78 -1.76
N LEU A 17 -0.15 10.99 -0.78
CA LEU A 17 1.08 10.22 -0.67
C LEU A 17 0.79 8.74 -0.41
N CYS A 18 -0.15 8.42 0.48
CA CYS A 18 -0.56 7.03 0.73
C CYS A 18 -1.16 6.39 -0.52
N ARG A 19 -2.06 7.08 -1.24
CA ARG A 19 -2.56 6.62 -2.54
C ARG A 19 -1.42 6.31 -3.50
N ASP A 20 -0.45 7.21 -3.61
CA ASP A 20 0.68 7.02 -4.52
C ASP A 20 1.53 5.82 -4.11
N VAL A 21 1.70 5.57 -2.81
CA VAL A 21 2.33 4.33 -2.31
C VAL A 21 1.56 3.10 -2.79
N GLU A 22 0.24 3.02 -2.59
CA GLU A 22 -0.53 1.84 -3.03
C GLU A 22 -0.47 1.63 -4.54
N LEU A 23 -0.49 2.72 -5.32
CA LEU A 23 -0.34 2.63 -6.79
C LEU A 23 1.03 2.09 -7.21
N HIS A 24 2.11 2.46 -6.52
CA HIS A 24 3.43 1.89 -6.81
C HIS A 24 3.52 0.42 -6.38
N GLY A 25 2.89 0.03 -5.26
CA GLY A 25 2.76 -1.36 -4.85
C GLY A 25 2.02 -2.20 -5.89
N ALA A 26 0.87 -1.71 -6.36
CA ALA A 26 0.09 -2.31 -7.44
C ALA A 26 0.95 -2.55 -8.69
N GLU A 27 1.73 -1.55 -9.11
CA GLU A 27 2.58 -1.67 -10.31
C GLU A 27 3.71 -2.70 -10.14
N ILE A 28 4.25 -2.88 -8.93
CA ILE A 28 5.19 -3.98 -8.63
C ILE A 28 4.50 -5.34 -8.86
N TYR A 29 3.29 -5.51 -8.34
CA TYR A 29 2.56 -6.77 -8.45
C TYR A 29 2.07 -7.05 -9.86
N ARG A 30 1.65 -6.02 -10.61
CA ARG A 30 1.37 -6.15 -12.04
C ARG A 30 2.60 -6.65 -12.79
N TYR A 31 3.76 -6.02 -12.55
CA TYR A 31 5.01 -6.45 -13.17
C TYR A 31 5.38 -7.89 -12.79
N PHE A 32 5.22 -8.30 -11.53
CA PHE A 32 5.43 -9.69 -11.11
C PHE A 32 4.49 -10.68 -11.80
N SER A 33 3.21 -10.32 -11.97
CA SER A 33 2.25 -11.15 -12.71
C SER A 33 2.68 -11.40 -14.16
N GLU A 34 3.25 -10.39 -14.81
CA GLU A 34 3.72 -10.43 -16.20
C GLU A 34 5.00 -11.25 -16.34
N ILE A 35 6.00 -11.04 -15.47
CA ILE A 35 7.27 -11.74 -15.60
C ILE A 35 7.17 -13.22 -15.19
N PHE A 36 6.24 -13.58 -14.30
CA PHE A 36 6.02 -14.97 -13.88
C PHE A 36 4.82 -15.63 -14.58
N ALA A 37 4.38 -15.11 -15.74
CA ALA A 37 3.23 -15.63 -16.50
C ALA A 37 3.33 -17.11 -16.91
N ASN A 38 4.54 -17.70 -16.91
CA ASN A 38 4.75 -19.12 -17.20
C ASN A 38 4.25 -20.04 -16.07
N ASP A 39 3.99 -19.50 -14.88
CA ASP A 39 3.33 -20.21 -13.78
C ASP A 39 1.97 -19.53 -13.51
N PRO A 40 0.86 -20.09 -14.03
CA PRO A 40 -0.45 -19.48 -13.90
C PRO A 40 -0.91 -19.29 -12.45
N MET A 41 -0.50 -20.18 -11.53
CA MET A 41 -0.88 -20.05 -10.12
C MET A 41 -0.20 -18.82 -9.52
N ILE A 42 1.10 -18.69 -9.73
CA ILE A 42 1.89 -17.58 -9.20
C ILE A 42 1.51 -16.26 -9.89
N SER A 43 1.32 -16.26 -11.20
CA SER A 43 0.89 -15.08 -11.96
C SER A 43 -0.47 -14.57 -11.48
N ASN A 44 -1.45 -15.47 -11.26
CA ASN A 44 -2.76 -15.09 -10.74
C ASN A 44 -2.71 -14.55 -9.30
N LEU A 45 -1.83 -15.10 -8.45
CA LEU A 45 -1.62 -14.58 -7.10
C LEU A 45 -1.15 -13.13 -7.15
N TRP A 46 -0.12 -12.82 -7.95
CA TRP A 46 0.35 -11.45 -8.12
C TRP A 46 -0.70 -10.52 -8.74
N PHE A 47 -1.45 -11.01 -9.74
CA PHE A 47 -2.50 -10.22 -10.36
C PHE A 47 -3.63 -9.89 -9.40
N LYS A 48 -4.02 -10.84 -8.55
CA LYS A 48 -5.01 -10.62 -7.50
C LYS A 48 -4.53 -9.54 -6.52
N THR A 49 -3.31 -9.66 -6.00
CA THR A 49 -2.75 -8.64 -5.08
C THR A 49 -2.66 -7.26 -5.75
N TYR A 50 -2.31 -7.19 -7.03
CA TYR A 50 -2.39 -5.95 -7.81
C TYR A 50 -3.79 -5.30 -7.78
N GLN A 51 -4.85 -6.10 -7.96
CA GLN A 51 -6.23 -5.58 -7.92
C GLN A 51 -6.62 -5.10 -6.52
N GLU A 52 -6.16 -5.80 -5.48
CA GLU A 52 -6.36 -5.42 -4.08
C GLU A 52 -5.69 -4.06 -3.78
N GLU A 53 -4.44 -3.86 -4.23
CA GLU A 53 -3.76 -2.56 -4.06
C GLU A 53 -4.39 -1.41 -4.85
N LEU A 54 -4.91 -1.67 -6.05
CA LEU A 54 -5.70 -0.66 -6.77
C LEU A 54 -6.95 -0.27 -5.99
N ASN A 55 -7.60 -1.22 -5.34
CA ASN A 55 -8.75 -0.94 -4.50
C ASN A 55 -8.35 -0.11 -3.27
N HIS A 56 -7.19 -0.38 -2.66
CA HIS A 56 -6.64 0.46 -1.59
C HIS A 56 -6.41 1.91 -2.04
N ALA A 57 -5.79 2.11 -3.20
CA ALA A 57 -5.61 3.43 -3.80
C ALA A 57 -6.96 4.17 -4.01
N HIS A 58 -8.00 3.46 -4.47
CA HIS A 58 -9.34 4.04 -4.63
C HIS A 58 -9.97 4.48 -3.31
N GLN A 59 -9.76 3.73 -2.22
CA GLN A 59 -10.25 4.13 -0.90
C GLN A 59 -9.63 5.46 -0.44
N PHE A 60 -8.34 5.69 -0.72
CA PHE A 60 -7.71 7.00 -0.48
C PHE A 60 -8.31 8.12 -1.34
N VAL A 61 -8.60 7.85 -2.62
CA VAL A 61 -9.29 8.84 -3.49
C VAL A 61 -10.64 9.24 -2.92
N MET A 62 -11.43 8.27 -2.43
CA MET A 62 -12.71 8.55 -1.78
C MET A 62 -12.52 9.41 -0.52
N ALA A 63 -11.56 9.06 0.34
CA ALA A 63 -11.25 9.82 1.55
C ALA A 63 -10.82 11.28 1.25
N ILE A 64 -10.01 11.49 0.21
CA ILE A 64 -9.59 12.82 -0.27
C ILE A 64 -10.81 13.63 -0.71
N ASN A 65 -11.71 13.03 -1.49
CA ASN A 65 -12.90 13.73 -2.00
C ASN A 65 -13.84 14.16 -0.86
N MET A 66 -14.09 13.27 0.12
CA MET A 66 -14.90 13.60 1.30
C MET A 66 -14.30 14.74 2.13
N ARG A 67 -12.96 14.86 2.18
CA ARG A 67 -12.25 15.96 2.86
C ARG A 67 -12.41 17.28 2.12
N LYS A 68 -12.29 17.28 0.79
CA LYS A 68 -12.48 18.48 -0.05
C LYS A 68 -13.90 19.03 0.06
N GLU A 69 -14.88 18.17 0.31
CA GLU A 69 -16.28 18.54 0.59
C GLU A 69 -16.50 19.05 2.03
N ASN A 70 -15.44 19.24 2.84
CA ASN A 70 -15.48 19.74 4.22
C ASN A 70 -16.36 18.92 5.18
N ILE A 71 -16.50 17.62 4.92
CA ILE A 71 -17.27 16.70 5.76
C ILE A 71 -16.51 16.39 7.06
N VAL A 72 -15.20 16.65 7.12
CA VAL A 72 -14.33 16.07 8.15
C VAL A 72 -13.28 17.07 8.70
N GLN A 73 -13.10 17.14 10.03
CA GLN A 73 -12.24 18.14 10.72
C GLN A 73 -10.72 17.91 10.56
N SER A 74 -9.97 19.01 10.53
CA SER A 74 -8.51 19.09 10.33
C SER A 74 -7.69 18.56 11.51
N VAL A 75 -6.49 18.02 11.26
CA VAL A 75 -5.54 17.52 12.27
C VAL A 75 -4.09 17.88 11.89
N LYS A 76 -3.25 18.17 12.88
CA LYS A 76 -1.79 18.24 12.69
C LYS A 76 -1.22 16.82 12.57
N ILE A 77 -0.59 16.51 11.45
CA ILE A 77 0.01 15.19 11.19
C ILE A 77 1.42 15.38 10.66
N ASP A 78 2.33 14.47 11.04
CA ASP A 78 3.70 14.46 10.55
C ASP A 78 3.78 13.97 9.09
N LEU A 79 4.16 14.89 8.20
CA LEU A 79 4.35 14.68 6.76
C LEU A 79 5.59 13.82 6.43
N TYR A 80 6.53 13.67 7.37
CA TYR A 80 7.86 13.10 7.08
C TYR A 80 7.81 11.59 6.79
N SER A 81 6.97 10.85 7.52
CA SER A 81 6.87 9.38 7.41
C SER A 81 6.32 8.91 6.05
N ALA A 82 5.27 9.56 5.55
CA ALA A 82 4.65 9.21 4.26
C ALA A 82 5.60 9.51 3.07
N GLN A 83 6.34 10.61 3.11
CA GLN A 83 7.31 10.94 2.06
C GLN A 83 8.49 9.96 2.01
N ASN A 84 8.97 9.50 3.17
CA ASN A 84 10.03 8.50 3.22
C ASN A 84 9.55 7.15 2.68
N MET A 85 8.31 6.76 2.97
CA MET A 85 7.76 5.53 2.40
C MET A 85 7.64 5.59 0.88
N LEU A 86 7.17 6.72 0.34
CA LEU A 86 7.11 6.91 -1.11
C LEU A 86 8.49 6.77 -1.78
N LYS A 87 9.54 7.32 -1.17
CA LYS A 87 10.92 7.14 -1.68
C LYS A 87 11.37 5.67 -1.62
N VAL A 88 11.02 4.96 -0.54
CA VAL A 88 11.38 3.53 -0.38
C VAL A 88 10.68 2.68 -1.45
N ILE A 89 9.38 2.88 -1.67
CA ILE A 89 8.64 2.07 -2.65
C ILE A 89 9.06 2.38 -4.08
N GLN A 90 9.36 3.64 -4.40
CA GLN A 90 9.93 4.02 -5.70
C GLN A 90 11.29 3.37 -5.94
N SER A 91 12.17 3.36 -4.93
CA SER A 91 13.46 2.69 -5.01
C SER A 91 13.33 1.17 -5.23
N ILE A 92 12.36 0.53 -4.56
CA ILE A 92 12.05 -0.89 -4.78
C ILE A 92 11.55 -1.10 -6.21
N TYR A 93 10.58 -0.30 -6.66
CA TYR A 93 10.04 -0.35 -8.02
C TYR A 93 11.13 -0.22 -9.09
N ASP A 94 11.99 0.79 -8.97
CA ASP A 94 13.08 1.02 -9.90
C ASP A 94 14.08 -0.15 -9.91
N SER A 95 14.37 -0.69 -8.73
CA SER A 95 15.28 -1.82 -8.59
C SER A 95 14.74 -3.09 -9.26
N VAL A 96 13.46 -3.44 -9.04
CA VAL A 96 12.86 -4.66 -9.61
C VAL A 96 12.66 -4.56 -11.12
N ARG A 97 12.47 -3.35 -11.65
CA ARG A 97 12.40 -3.13 -13.10
C ARG A 97 13.77 -3.13 -13.77
N LYS A 98 14.80 -2.62 -13.09
CA LYS A 98 16.17 -2.62 -13.62
C LYS A 98 16.79 -4.01 -13.59
N ASN A 99 16.53 -4.78 -12.54
CA ASN A 99 17.05 -6.12 -12.35
C ASN A 99 15.88 -7.08 -12.15
N ARG A 100 15.53 -7.84 -13.20
CA ARG A 100 14.47 -8.83 -13.14
C ARG A 100 14.75 -9.82 -11.99
N PRO A 101 13.89 -9.88 -10.95
CA PRO A 101 14.13 -10.73 -9.80
C PRO A 101 13.88 -12.21 -10.13
N THR A 102 14.52 -13.09 -9.37
CA THR A 102 14.09 -14.49 -9.30
C THR A 102 12.71 -14.57 -8.62
N ILE A 103 11.98 -15.67 -8.80
CA ILE A 103 10.70 -15.86 -8.12
C ILE A 103 10.84 -15.75 -6.60
N LEU A 104 11.90 -16.33 -6.03
CA LEU A 104 12.16 -16.29 -4.58
C LEU A 104 12.47 -14.86 -4.10
N ASP A 105 13.27 -14.10 -4.87
CA ASP A 105 13.58 -12.71 -4.52
C ASP A 105 12.36 -11.79 -4.65
N ALA A 106 11.47 -12.05 -5.62
CA ALA A 106 10.21 -11.34 -5.77
C ALA A 106 9.31 -11.54 -4.54
N PHE A 107 9.12 -12.79 -4.09
CA PHE A 107 8.37 -13.08 -2.86
C PHE A 107 8.99 -12.42 -1.62
N ARG A 108 10.31 -12.52 -1.44
CA ARG A 108 10.99 -11.87 -0.30
C ARG A 108 10.80 -10.36 -0.30
N SER A 109 10.89 -9.75 -1.48
CA SER A 109 10.72 -8.30 -1.64
C SER A 109 9.28 -7.87 -1.39
N ALA A 110 8.30 -8.63 -1.88
CA ALA A 110 6.88 -8.40 -1.63
C ALA A 110 6.52 -8.52 -0.14
N ILE A 111 6.94 -9.60 0.52
CA ILE A 111 6.69 -9.79 1.97
C ILE A 111 7.24 -8.62 2.77
N LYS A 112 8.47 -8.20 2.47
CA LYS A 112 9.10 -7.05 3.14
C LYS A 112 8.39 -5.72 2.84
N LEU A 113 7.81 -5.59 1.65
CA LEU A 113 7.02 -4.42 1.28
C LEU A 113 5.73 -4.38 2.10
N GLU A 114 4.94 -5.44 2.09
CA GLU A 114 3.69 -5.56 2.83
C GLU A 114 3.87 -5.37 4.34
N GLU A 115 4.92 -5.93 4.94
CA GLU A 115 5.26 -5.70 6.34
C GLU A 115 5.46 -4.20 6.64
N LYS A 116 6.13 -3.48 5.74
CA LYS A 116 6.37 -2.04 5.89
C LYS A 116 5.10 -1.22 5.68
N LEU A 117 4.23 -1.61 4.74
CA LEU A 117 2.94 -0.96 4.52
C LEU A 117 2.04 -1.12 5.74
N ALA A 118 1.96 -2.34 6.29
CA ALA A 118 1.23 -2.62 7.53
C ALA A 118 1.73 -1.76 8.69
N ASP A 119 3.05 -1.64 8.86
CA ASP A 119 3.65 -0.78 9.90
C ASP A 119 3.36 0.71 9.68
N MET A 120 3.39 1.18 8.43
CA MET A 120 3.03 2.57 8.09
C MET A 120 1.57 2.86 8.44
N HIS A 121 0.65 1.99 8.02
CA HIS A 121 -0.77 2.17 8.31
C HIS A 121 -1.04 2.09 9.80
N MET A 122 -0.34 1.22 10.53
CA MET A 122 -0.39 1.18 11.99
C MET A 122 0.05 2.50 12.62
N HIS A 123 1.15 3.08 12.17
CA HIS A 123 1.61 4.40 12.63
C HIS A 123 0.61 5.52 12.28
N ALA A 124 0.00 5.47 11.09
CA ALA A 124 -1.04 6.44 10.73
C ALA A 124 -2.22 6.41 11.73
N ILE A 125 -2.66 5.23 12.20
CA ILE A 125 -3.76 5.11 13.19
C ILE A 125 -3.48 5.90 14.48
N SER A 126 -2.22 6.00 14.93
CA SER A 126 -1.87 6.79 16.12
C SER A 126 -1.83 8.29 15.85
N GLU A 127 -1.48 8.70 14.62
CA GLU A 127 -1.29 10.11 14.24
C GLU A 127 -2.61 10.83 13.92
N PHE A 128 -3.56 10.16 13.26
CA PHE A 128 -4.86 10.74 12.98
C PHE A 128 -5.69 10.85 14.28
N THR A 129 -6.49 11.90 14.47
CA THR A 129 -7.54 11.91 15.51
C THR A 129 -8.90 11.50 14.96
N ASP A 130 -9.04 11.60 13.64
CA ASP A 130 -10.24 11.29 12.90
C ASP A 130 -10.57 9.79 12.91
N GLN A 131 -11.75 9.43 13.41
CA GLN A 131 -12.15 8.03 13.53
C GLN A 131 -12.39 7.34 12.18
N SER A 132 -12.85 8.08 11.16
CA SER A 132 -13.07 7.51 9.82
C SER A 132 -11.74 7.17 9.13
N LEU A 133 -10.74 8.04 9.26
CA LEU A 133 -9.40 7.75 8.73
C LEU A 133 -8.70 6.67 9.54
N LYS A 134 -8.85 6.64 10.87
CA LYS A 134 -8.36 5.51 11.68
C LYS A 134 -8.95 4.18 11.22
N ALA A 135 -10.25 4.15 10.93
CA ALA A 135 -10.91 2.95 10.44
C ALA A 135 -10.37 2.53 9.07
N LEU A 136 -10.16 3.48 8.14
CA LEU A 136 -9.53 3.24 6.85
C LEU A 136 -8.13 2.63 7.01
N PHE A 137 -7.23 3.30 7.75
CA PHE A 137 -5.86 2.80 7.96
C PHE A 137 -5.83 1.46 8.67
N LYS A 138 -6.76 1.20 9.59
CA LYS A 138 -6.88 -0.12 10.23
C LYS A 138 -7.30 -1.21 9.25
N ALA A 139 -8.22 -0.91 8.33
CA ALA A 139 -8.63 -1.86 7.30
C ALA A 139 -7.47 -2.19 6.36
N LEU A 140 -6.73 -1.18 5.90
CA LEU A 140 -5.54 -1.36 5.05
C LEU A 140 -4.44 -2.15 5.76
N MET A 141 -4.10 -1.79 7.01
CA MET A 141 -3.14 -2.56 7.82
C MET A 141 -3.50 -4.05 7.92
N ASN A 142 -4.79 -4.37 8.04
CA ASN A 142 -5.22 -5.77 8.11
C ASN A 142 -5.08 -6.45 6.74
N ALA A 143 -5.44 -5.77 5.65
CA ALA A 143 -5.27 -6.30 4.30
C ALA A 143 -3.79 -6.62 4.00
N ASP A 144 -2.86 -5.71 4.32
CA ASP A 144 -1.43 -5.95 4.12
C ASP A 144 -0.93 -7.14 4.96
N LYS A 145 -1.45 -7.32 6.17
CA LYS A 145 -1.12 -8.52 6.99
C LYS A 145 -1.64 -9.81 6.35
N GLU A 146 -2.82 -9.78 5.76
CA GLU A 146 -3.37 -10.91 4.99
C GLU A 146 -2.54 -11.19 3.72
N HIS A 147 -2.02 -10.14 3.06
CA HIS A 147 -1.06 -10.29 1.96
C HIS A 147 0.24 -10.94 2.44
N VAL A 148 0.82 -10.49 3.56
CA VAL A 148 2.03 -11.12 4.16
C VAL A 148 1.81 -12.62 4.38
N GLU A 149 0.70 -13.01 5.00
CA GLU A 149 0.39 -14.41 5.26
C GLU A 149 0.26 -15.21 3.96
N THR A 150 -0.49 -14.69 2.99
CA THR A 150 -0.68 -15.31 1.68
C THR A 150 0.65 -15.51 0.94
N LEU A 151 1.48 -14.47 0.90
CA LEU A 151 2.79 -14.48 0.26
C LEU A 151 3.76 -15.45 0.95
N ARG A 152 3.80 -15.48 2.28
CA ARG A 152 4.64 -16.42 3.05
C ARG A 152 4.23 -17.86 2.82
N ASN A 153 2.94 -18.14 2.72
CA ASN A 153 2.42 -19.48 2.43
C ASN A 153 2.83 -19.95 1.02
N ALA A 154 2.70 -19.07 0.01
CA ALA A 154 3.14 -19.36 -1.35
C ALA A 154 4.66 -19.56 -1.42
N TYR A 155 5.44 -18.67 -0.80
CA TYR A 155 6.90 -18.76 -0.73
C TYR A 155 7.38 -20.06 -0.07
N THR A 156 6.76 -20.45 1.05
CA THR A 156 7.09 -21.70 1.74
C THR A 156 6.77 -22.92 0.89
N SER A 157 5.67 -22.89 0.14
CA SER A 157 5.28 -23.97 -0.77
C SER A 157 6.29 -24.11 -1.91
N LEU A 158 6.77 -22.99 -2.48
CA LEU A 158 7.82 -23.00 -3.49
C LEU A 158 9.13 -23.59 -2.98
N LEU A 159 9.52 -23.30 -1.73
CA LEU A 159 10.74 -23.89 -1.16
C LEU A 159 10.62 -25.41 -1.01
N LYS A 160 9.45 -25.95 -0.66
CA LYS A 160 9.24 -27.40 -0.51
C LYS A 160 9.29 -28.17 -1.83
N VAL A 161 8.94 -27.53 -2.94
CA VAL A 161 8.98 -28.14 -4.29
C VAL A 161 10.40 -28.15 -4.88
N ASN A 162 11.28 -27.27 -4.37
CA ASN A 162 12.67 -27.13 -4.84
C ASN A 162 13.69 -27.89 -3.96
N VAL A 163 13.23 -28.80 -3.09
CA VAL A 163 14.06 -29.71 -2.25
C VAL A 163 13.93 -31.13 -2.76
#